data_AF-A0A3M7R0P4-F1
#
_entry.id   AF-A0A3M7R0P4-F1
#
_cell.length_a   1.000
_cell.length_b   1.000
_cell.length_c   1.000
_cell.angle_alpha   90.00
_cell.angle_beta   90.00
_cell.angle_gamma   90.00
#
_symmetry.space_group_name_H-M   'P 1'
#
loop_
_entity.id
_entity.type
_entity.pdbx_description
1 polymer ?
#
loop_
_entity_poly.entity_id
_entity_poly.type
_entity_poly.pdbx_seq_one_letter_code
_entity_poly.pdbx_strand_id
1 'polypeptide(L)'
;MLYDHVEVEDGRILELHKCPFCYGHSLCNDLLYKGTKLNRYNIGFEDSLLNTYFLQNILNIKNVFFALDSYSGQKMVIKKLAHSSELDEFDQNEKMCVKNENSCLNKAIKLYGEIIKRKFNQKSFQTLSNFLGIDFGRCFSSRLIDLMYKGYFLTYSKSMENLEDFYDHNLALLTILKINPEPIVLQILPKKDGWPFPEFFGSCGRIIVESLEDKTIDQYYNSPFQMRIKIAKRLLEAIKELEYNKFDIGVYLLDLGLENISYDEQNDKIYFIDAENVFLVDKLKIKAEHGEDFENLLNSDFEECGQYGDCLSFNLDKMCESTQVDLNIYSGLVS
;
A
#
# COMPACT_ATOMS: atom_id res chain seq x y z
N MET A 1 3.24 -30.15 -18.57
CA MET A 1 2.76 -28.98 -17.81
C MET A 1 3.85 -27.93 -17.91
N LEU A 2 3.64 -26.95 -18.78
CA LEU A 2 4.56 -25.84 -19.00
C LEU A 2 4.47 -24.93 -17.78
N TYR A 3 5.55 -24.87 -17.00
CA TYR A 3 5.71 -23.87 -15.96
C TYR A 3 6.31 -22.64 -16.65
N ASP A 4 5.50 -21.60 -16.84
CA ASP A 4 6.02 -20.35 -17.38
C ASP A 4 7.03 -19.75 -16.38
N HIS A 5 8.25 -19.60 -16.86
CA HIS A 5 9.29 -18.83 -16.20
C HIS A 5 8.94 -17.35 -16.37
N VAL A 6 8.70 -16.63 -15.28
CA VAL A 6 8.69 -15.16 -15.34
C VAL A 6 10.14 -14.72 -15.22
N GLU A 7 10.82 -14.61 -16.36
CA GLU A 7 12.06 -13.86 -16.41
C GLU A 7 11.70 -12.38 -16.27
N VAL A 8 12.05 -11.77 -15.12
CA VAL A 8 11.93 -10.31 -14.93
C VAL A 8 12.76 -9.55 -15.99
N GLU A 9 13.70 -10.24 -16.64
CA GLU A 9 14.45 -9.77 -17.82
C GLU A 9 13.57 -9.41 -19.02
N ASP A 10 12.34 -9.95 -19.13
CA ASP A 10 11.46 -9.67 -20.27
C ASP A 10 10.96 -8.22 -20.30
N GLY A 11 11.16 -7.43 -19.24
CA GLY A 11 10.87 -5.98 -19.17
C GLY A 11 9.39 -5.58 -19.32
N ARG A 12 8.56 -6.49 -19.86
CA ARG A 12 7.13 -6.37 -20.10
C ARG A 12 6.34 -6.36 -18.81
N ILE A 13 6.76 -7.15 -17.81
CA ILE A 13 6.12 -7.17 -16.49
C ILE A 13 6.31 -5.85 -15.71
N LEU A 14 7.41 -5.15 -15.98
CA LEU A 14 7.75 -3.89 -15.31
C LEU A 14 6.98 -2.71 -15.90
N GLU A 15 6.59 -2.77 -17.18
CA GLU A 15 5.87 -1.70 -17.88
C GLU A 15 6.61 -0.34 -17.86
N LEU A 16 7.95 -0.36 -17.94
CA LEU A 16 8.79 0.87 -17.87
C LEU A 16 8.50 1.90 -18.97
N HIS A 17 7.95 1.45 -20.10
CA HIS A 17 7.52 2.34 -21.19
C HIS A 17 6.32 3.24 -20.81
N LYS A 18 5.67 2.98 -19.67
CA LYS A 18 4.55 3.79 -19.12
C LYS A 18 5.02 4.90 -18.17
N CYS A 19 6.30 4.99 -17.85
CA CYS A 19 6.84 6.09 -17.04
C CYS A 19 6.63 7.45 -17.74
N PRO A 20 6.32 8.53 -16.99
CA PRO A 20 6.39 8.71 -15.53
C PRO A 20 5.13 8.25 -14.77
N PHE A 21 4.16 7.61 -15.42
CA PHE A 21 2.99 6.99 -14.75
C PHE A 21 3.32 5.60 -14.19
N CYS A 22 4.53 5.46 -13.66
CA CYS A 22 5.08 4.26 -13.06
C CYS A 22 5.52 4.56 -11.62
N TYR A 23 5.67 3.53 -10.80
CA TYR A 23 5.85 3.64 -9.36
C TYR A 23 7.30 3.93 -8.93
N GLY A 24 8.31 3.44 -9.66
CA GLY A 24 9.68 3.76 -9.29
C GLY A 24 10.77 3.08 -10.10
N HIS A 25 12.01 3.39 -9.73
CA HIS A 25 13.22 2.90 -10.39
C HIS A 25 14.25 2.32 -9.43
N SER A 26 13.93 2.24 -8.13
CA SER A 26 14.91 1.95 -7.07
C SER A 26 15.53 0.56 -7.20
N LEU A 27 14.77 -0.43 -7.65
CA LEU A 27 15.25 -1.79 -7.93
C LEU A 27 15.45 -2.08 -9.42
N CYS A 28 15.18 -1.14 -10.33
CA CYS A 28 15.27 -1.44 -11.76
C CYS A 28 16.66 -1.90 -12.19
N ASN A 29 17.72 -1.28 -11.65
CA ASN A 29 19.08 -1.70 -11.99
C ASN A 29 19.40 -3.11 -11.50
N ASP A 30 18.91 -3.47 -10.32
CA ASP A 30 19.17 -4.78 -9.73
C ASP A 30 18.40 -5.86 -10.50
N LEU A 31 17.13 -5.59 -10.81
CA LEU A 31 16.23 -6.49 -11.56
C LEU A 31 16.61 -6.65 -13.03
N LEU A 32 17.07 -5.59 -13.71
CA LEU A 32 17.38 -5.62 -15.16
C LEU A 32 18.84 -5.96 -15.48
N TYR A 33 19.79 -5.49 -14.67
CA TYR A 33 21.21 -5.47 -15.07
C TYR A 33 22.14 -6.24 -14.16
N LYS A 34 21.81 -6.40 -12.86
CA LYS A 34 22.68 -7.16 -11.95
C LYS A 34 22.42 -8.65 -11.94
N GLY A 35 21.50 -9.14 -12.77
CA GLY A 35 21.16 -10.56 -12.81
C GLY A 35 20.81 -11.07 -11.43
N THR A 36 19.97 -10.33 -10.66
CA THR A 36 19.23 -10.97 -9.57
C THR A 36 18.44 -12.10 -10.21
N LYS A 37 19.01 -13.30 -10.19
CA LYS A 37 18.31 -14.52 -10.53
C LYS A 37 17.33 -14.74 -9.39
N LEU A 38 16.22 -14.00 -9.45
CA LEU A 38 15.04 -14.27 -8.66
C LEU A 38 14.57 -15.64 -9.14
N ASN A 39 15.10 -16.68 -8.52
CA ASN A 39 14.66 -18.02 -8.78
C ASN A 39 13.21 -18.07 -8.31
N ARG A 40 12.30 -18.47 -9.20
CA ARG A 40 10.91 -18.72 -8.83
C ARG A 40 10.94 -19.67 -7.65
N TYR A 41 10.30 -19.27 -6.55
CA TYR A 41 10.11 -20.17 -5.44
C TYR A 41 9.16 -21.27 -5.92
N ASN A 42 9.71 -22.44 -6.26
CA ASN A 42 8.92 -23.65 -6.34
C ASN A 42 8.47 -23.93 -4.92
N ILE A 43 7.20 -23.65 -4.61
CA ILE A 43 6.57 -24.07 -3.37
C ILE A 43 6.56 -25.60 -3.42
N GLY A 44 7.66 -26.20 -2.97
CA GLY A 44 7.78 -27.64 -2.80
C GLY A 44 6.84 -28.06 -1.68
N PHE A 45 6.17 -29.20 -1.88
CA PHE A 45 5.20 -29.82 -0.96
C PHE A 45 5.79 -30.24 0.42
N GLU A 46 6.91 -29.67 0.85
CA GLU A 46 7.47 -29.86 2.19
C GLU A 46 7.26 -28.65 3.12
N ASP A 47 7.04 -27.45 2.60
CA ASP A 47 6.60 -26.30 3.42
C ASP A 47 5.07 -26.39 3.60
N SER A 48 4.64 -27.31 4.47
CA SER A 48 3.26 -27.51 4.96
C SER A 48 2.59 -26.27 5.58
N LEU A 49 3.27 -25.11 5.49
CA LEU A 49 2.84 -23.84 6.02
C LEU A 49 2.07 -22.98 5.01
N LEU A 50 2.30 -23.13 3.70
CA LEU A 50 1.61 -22.34 2.67
C LEU A 50 0.57 -23.22 1.97
N ASN A 51 -0.62 -23.30 2.55
CA ASN A 51 -1.68 -24.15 2.04
C ASN A 51 -2.16 -23.70 0.65
N THR A 52 -2.62 -24.65 -0.16
CA THR A 52 -2.98 -24.47 -1.57
C THR A 52 -4.16 -23.50 -1.81
N TYR A 53 -4.90 -23.15 -0.75
CA TYR A 53 -5.99 -22.17 -0.76
C TYR A 53 -5.50 -20.71 -0.76
N PHE A 54 -4.43 -20.39 -0.01
CA PHE A 54 -3.78 -19.06 0.00
C PHE A 54 -3.31 -18.67 -1.41
N LEU A 55 -2.78 -19.65 -2.13
CA LEU A 55 -2.27 -19.46 -3.49
C LEU A 55 -3.39 -19.34 -4.54
N GLN A 56 -4.54 -19.99 -4.35
CA GLN A 56 -5.64 -19.92 -5.33
C GLN A 56 -6.37 -18.58 -5.32
N ASN A 57 -6.45 -17.90 -4.17
CA ASN A 57 -7.08 -16.57 -4.08
C ASN A 57 -6.13 -15.43 -4.49
N ILE A 58 -4.81 -15.59 -4.32
CA ILE A 58 -3.82 -14.53 -4.57
C ILE A 58 -3.17 -14.62 -5.97
N LEU A 59 -2.95 -15.84 -6.52
CA LEU A 59 -2.11 -16.01 -7.72
C LEU A 59 -2.77 -15.67 -9.06
N ASN A 60 -4.04 -15.29 -9.10
CA ASN A 60 -4.69 -14.93 -10.38
C ASN A 60 -5.58 -13.68 -10.32
N ILE A 61 -5.69 -13.00 -9.16
CA ILE A 61 -6.60 -11.85 -8.97
C ILE A 61 -5.83 -10.54 -8.75
N LYS A 62 -4.59 -10.55 -8.21
CA LYS A 62 -3.81 -9.31 -7.93
C LYS A 62 -2.40 -9.26 -8.53
N ASN A 63 -2.04 -10.16 -9.47
CA ASN A 63 -0.70 -10.18 -10.08
C ASN A 63 0.44 -10.22 -9.02
N VAL A 64 0.35 -11.18 -8.09
CA VAL A 64 1.32 -11.38 -7.00
C VAL A 64 2.21 -12.57 -7.31
N PHE A 65 3.52 -12.41 -7.13
CA PHE A 65 4.55 -13.41 -7.42
C PHE A 65 5.47 -13.59 -6.22
N PHE A 66 5.93 -14.82 -6.00
CA PHE A 66 6.86 -15.15 -4.91
C PHE A 66 8.26 -15.39 -5.46
N ALA A 67 9.27 -14.82 -4.80
CA ALA A 67 10.65 -14.90 -5.25
C ALA A 67 11.61 -15.16 -4.07
N LEU A 68 12.78 -15.69 -4.42
CA LEU A 68 13.91 -15.85 -3.51
C LEU A 68 15.10 -15.08 -4.09
N ASP A 69 15.74 -14.23 -3.28
CA ASP A 69 17.03 -13.67 -3.67
C ASP A 69 18.07 -14.78 -3.66
N SER A 70 18.65 -15.08 -4.82
CA SER A 70 19.70 -16.08 -4.94
C SER A 70 20.96 -15.78 -4.12
N TYR A 71 21.20 -14.51 -3.77
CA TYR A 71 22.40 -14.11 -3.04
C TYR A 71 22.21 -14.15 -1.52
N SER A 72 21.17 -13.47 -1.01
CA SER A 72 20.91 -13.43 0.44
C SER A 72 20.08 -14.61 0.96
N GLY A 73 19.36 -15.32 0.09
CA GLY A 73 18.36 -16.30 0.49
C GLY A 73 17.08 -15.67 1.06
N GLN A 74 16.91 -14.35 0.93
CA GLN A 74 15.72 -13.64 1.41
C GLN A 74 14.49 -14.02 0.58
N LYS A 75 13.41 -14.44 1.25
CA LYS A 75 12.09 -14.66 0.63
C LYS A 75 11.39 -13.30 0.42
N MET A 76 10.78 -13.13 -0.74
CA MET A 76 10.18 -11.88 -1.20
C MET A 76 8.84 -12.10 -1.89
N VAL A 77 8.00 -11.07 -1.85
CA VAL A 77 6.78 -10.95 -2.64
C VAL A 77 6.97 -9.82 -3.64
N ILE A 78 6.56 -10.07 -4.88
CA ILE A 78 6.53 -9.09 -5.96
C ILE A 78 5.07 -8.87 -6.32
N LYS A 79 4.59 -7.64 -6.22
CA LYS A 79 3.21 -7.29 -6.54
C LYS A 79 3.19 -6.28 -7.68
N LYS A 80 2.29 -6.45 -8.66
CA LYS A 80 1.89 -5.28 -9.47
C LYS A 80 1.06 -4.35 -8.62
N LEU A 81 1.03 -3.07 -8.99
CA LEU A 81 0.23 -2.08 -8.26
C LEU A 81 -1.27 -2.39 -8.27
N ALA A 82 -1.79 -3.02 -9.32
CA ALA A 82 -3.20 -3.35 -9.39
C ALA A 82 -3.42 -4.57 -10.29
N HIS A 83 -4.66 -5.05 -10.34
CA HIS A 83 -5.03 -6.09 -11.28
C HIS A 83 -4.89 -5.59 -12.72
N SER A 84 -4.69 -6.50 -13.68
CA SER A 84 -4.46 -6.14 -15.07
C SER A 84 -5.63 -5.33 -15.66
N SER A 85 -6.88 -5.65 -15.27
CA SER A 85 -8.05 -4.90 -15.72
C SER A 85 -8.09 -3.47 -15.19
N GLU A 86 -7.66 -3.24 -13.94
CA GLU A 86 -7.62 -1.92 -13.32
C GLU A 86 -6.51 -1.07 -13.94
N LEU A 87 -5.35 -1.68 -14.21
CA LEU A 87 -4.25 -1.03 -14.94
C LEU A 87 -4.65 -0.70 -16.39
N ASP A 88 -5.37 -1.60 -17.05
CA ASP A 88 -5.89 -1.37 -18.41
C ASP A 88 -6.94 -0.25 -18.43
N GLU A 89 -7.85 -0.24 -17.44
CA GLU A 89 -8.82 0.84 -17.26
C GLU A 89 -8.13 2.18 -16.98
N PHE A 90 -7.14 2.18 -16.09
CA PHE A 90 -6.32 3.36 -15.82
C PHE A 90 -5.60 3.85 -17.07
N ASP A 91 -5.06 2.96 -17.89
CA ASP A 91 -4.37 3.32 -19.12
C ASP A 91 -5.31 3.85 -20.21
N GLN A 92 -6.49 3.22 -20.37
CA GLN A 92 -7.44 3.51 -21.46
C GLN A 92 -8.45 4.62 -21.13
N ASN A 93 -9.04 4.59 -19.94
CA ASN A 93 -10.14 5.47 -19.53
C ASN A 93 -9.64 6.76 -18.87
N GLU A 94 -8.62 6.67 -18.00
CA GLU A 94 -7.94 7.85 -17.43
C GLU A 94 -6.90 8.45 -18.41
N LYS A 95 -6.64 7.72 -19.51
CA LYS A 95 -5.84 8.11 -20.67
C LYS A 95 -4.43 8.57 -20.25
N MET A 96 -3.57 7.68 -19.79
CA MET A 96 -2.24 8.04 -19.24
C MET A 96 -1.11 7.98 -20.30
N CYS A 97 -1.25 8.64 -21.45
CA CYS A 97 -0.20 8.67 -22.47
C CYS A 97 0.84 9.75 -22.19
N VAL A 98 2.12 9.38 -22.33
CA VAL A 98 3.21 10.32 -22.58
C VAL A 98 3.63 10.27 -24.04
N LYS A 99 3.74 11.50 -24.59
CA LYS A 99 4.29 11.89 -25.91
C LYS A 99 3.46 11.49 -27.15
N ASN A 100 2.85 12.53 -27.73
CA ASN A 100 2.38 12.68 -29.11
C ASN A 100 0.96 12.26 -29.53
N GLU A 101 -0.04 12.19 -28.64
CA GLU A 101 -1.45 12.23 -29.09
C GLU A 101 -2.35 13.08 -28.17
N ASN A 102 -3.25 13.85 -28.80
CA ASN A 102 -4.09 14.92 -28.22
C ASN A 102 -5.18 14.46 -27.23
N SER A 103 -5.00 13.35 -26.54
CA SER A 103 -6.08 12.70 -25.81
C SER A 103 -5.51 11.85 -24.67
N CYS A 104 -4.84 12.45 -23.67
CA CYS A 104 -4.36 11.71 -22.50
C CYS A 104 -4.15 12.62 -21.26
N LEU A 105 -4.72 12.26 -20.07
CA LEU A 105 -4.72 12.96 -18.76
C LEU A 105 -4.71 14.49 -18.87
N ASN A 106 -5.40 14.95 -19.90
CA ASN A 106 -5.15 16.24 -20.54
C ASN A 106 -5.96 17.33 -19.84
N LYS A 107 -6.65 16.99 -18.74
CA LYS A 107 -7.49 17.90 -17.98
C LYS A 107 -6.82 18.23 -16.65
N ALA A 108 -6.38 17.26 -15.85
CA ALA A 108 -5.59 17.54 -14.64
C ALA A 108 -4.26 18.22 -14.98
N ILE A 109 -3.50 17.68 -15.94
CA ILE A 109 -2.22 18.27 -16.36
C ILE A 109 -2.42 19.63 -17.04
N LYS A 110 -3.50 19.83 -17.80
CA LYS A 110 -3.79 21.12 -18.44
C LYS A 110 -4.35 22.16 -17.48
N LEU A 111 -5.16 21.77 -16.50
CA LEU A 111 -5.74 22.66 -15.50
C LEU A 111 -4.74 22.98 -14.37
N TYR A 112 -3.89 22.03 -14.01
CA TYR A 112 -3.04 22.08 -12.83
C TYR A 112 -1.55 21.79 -13.12
N GLY A 113 -1.12 21.80 -14.37
CA GLY A 113 0.29 21.51 -14.74
C GLY A 113 1.30 22.40 -14.03
N GLU A 114 0.97 23.67 -13.79
CA GLU A 114 1.82 24.58 -13.00
C GLU A 114 1.92 24.19 -11.52
N ILE A 115 0.87 23.59 -10.97
CA ILE A 115 0.87 23.04 -9.60
C ILE A 115 1.77 21.80 -9.54
N ILE A 116 1.67 20.92 -10.55
CA ILE A 116 2.43 19.65 -10.63
C ILE A 116 3.93 19.89 -10.81
N LYS A 117 4.36 21.02 -11.37
CA LYS A 117 5.79 21.37 -11.52
C LYS A 117 6.50 21.73 -10.22
N ARG A 118 5.80 21.81 -9.09
CA ARG A 118 6.37 22.27 -7.80
C ARG A 118 6.03 21.29 -6.69
N LYS A 119 6.78 21.32 -5.60
CA LYS A 119 6.40 20.60 -4.38
C LYS A 119 4.99 21.03 -3.96
N PHE A 120 4.10 20.06 -3.76
CA PHE A 120 2.72 20.35 -3.40
C PHE A 120 2.64 20.98 -2.01
N ASN A 121 1.92 22.10 -1.91
CA ASN A 121 1.40 22.56 -0.63
C ASN A 121 0.08 21.84 -0.31
N GLN A 122 -0.36 21.91 0.94
CA GLN A 122 -1.57 21.25 1.42
C GLN A 122 -2.80 21.51 0.54
N LYS A 123 -3.11 22.77 0.25
CA LYS A 123 -4.30 23.15 -0.54
C LYS A 123 -4.24 22.60 -1.96
N SER A 124 -3.08 22.71 -2.61
CA SER A 124 -2.89 22.21 -3.96
C SER A 124 -2.99 20.69 -4.03
N PHE A 125 -2.41 20.00 -3.04
CA PHE A 125 -2.45 18.55 -2.97
C PHE A 125 -3.88 18.06 -2.75
N GLN A 126 -4.59 18.66 -1.79
CA GLN A 126 -5.99 18.35 -1.51
C GLN A 126 -6.89 18.57 -2.73
N THR A 127 -6.66 19.64 -3.49
CA THR A 127 -7.43 19.93 -4.70
C THR A 127 -7.22 18.85 -5.75
N LEU A 128 -5.97 18.42 -5.93
CA LEU A 128 -5.61 17.37 -6.88
C LEU A 128 -6.08 15.99 -6.44
N SER A 129 -5.92 15.64 -5.16
CA SER A 129 -6.37 14.37 -4.61
C SER A 129 -7.88 14.21 -4.73
N ASN A 130 -8.65 15.26 -4.42
CA ASN A 130 -10.11 15.25 -4.59
C ASN A 130 -10.49 15.13 -6.07
N PHE A 131 -9.79 15.83 -6.96
CA PHE A 131 -10.04 15.75 -8.40
C PHE A 131 -9.76 14.34 -8.95
N LEU A 132 -8.71 13.69 -8.46
CA LEU A 132 -8.33 12.34 -8.87
C LEU A 132 -9.09 11.24 -8.13
N GLY A 133 -9.84 11.56 -7.06
CA GLY A 133 -10.48 10.57 -6.20
C GLY A 133 -9.44 9.68 -5.52
N ILE A 134 -8.49 10.30 -4.82
CA ILE A 134 -7.50 9.63 -3.97
C ILE A 134 -8.02 9.64 -2.54
N ASP A 135 -8.40 8.47 -2.01
CA ASP A 135 -8.99 8.35 -0.67
C ASP A 135 -7.96 8.18 0.44
N PHE A 136 -6.73 7.71 0.13
CA PHE A 136 -5.61 7.43 1.06
C PHE A 136 -5.41 8.44 2.21
N GLY A 137 -5.71 9.72 1.99
CA GLY A 137 -5.64 10.75 3.01
C GLY A 137 -6.56 11.92 2.69
N ARG A 138 -7.88 11.69 2.67
CA ARG A 138 -8.90 12.72 2.37
C ARG A 138 -8.72 14.06 3.11
N CYS A 139 -8.02 14.11 4.24
CA CYS A 139 -7.63 15.32 4.97
C CYS A 139 -6.12 15.50 5.09
N PHE A 140 -5.41 15.51 3.96
CA PHE A 140 -3.96 15.71 3.94
C PHE A 140 -3.55 16.95 4.73
N SER A 141 -2.61 16.78 5.67
CA SER A 141 -1.90 17.85 6.35
C SER A 141 -0.57 18.13 5.65
N SER A 142 0.02 19.30 5.87
CA SER A 142 1.40 19.56 5.40
C SER A 142 2.39 18.51 5.90
N ARG A 143 2.21 18.02 7.13
CA ARG A 143 3.04 16.98 7.75
C ARG A 143 2.90 15.64 7.05
N LEU A 144 1.68 15.19 6.74
CA LEU A 144 1.44 13.95 5.98
C LEU A 144 2.03 14.05 4.56
N ILE A 145 1.87 15.20 3.90
CA ILE A 145 2.47 15.43 2.58
C ILE A 145 3.99 15.34 2.66
N ASP A 146 4.60 16.02 3.63
CA ASP A 146 6.05 15.96 3.83
C ASP A 146 6.55 14.55 4.13
N LEU A 147 5.79 13.74 4.88
CA LEU A 147 6.09 12.33 5.12
C LEU A 147 6.04 11.52 3.83
N MET A 148 5.00 11.68 2.99
CA MET A 148 4.90 11.00 1.70
C MET A 148 6.06 11.36 0.76
N TYR A 149 6.38 12.65 0.65
CA TYR A 149 7.56 13.11 -0.10
C TYR A 149 8.83 12.45 0.48
N LYS A 150 9.03 12.51 1.79
CA LYS A 150 10.21 11.92 2.43
C LYS A 150 10.31 10.42 2.13
N GLY A 151 9.23 9.65 2.28
CA GLY A 151 9.20 8.23 1.96
C GLY A 151 9.56 7.96 0.50
N TYR A 152 8.82 8.57 -0.42
CA TYR A 152 9.01 8.39 -1.86
C TYR A 152 10.42 8.78 -2.35
N PHE A 153 10.96 9.91 -1.87
CA PHE A 153 12.26 10.41 -2.32
C PHE A 153 13.46 9.74 -1.62
N LEU A 154 13.32 9.22 -0.40
CA LEU A 154 14.41 8.47 0.24
C LEU A 154 14.81 7.23 -0.56
N THR A 155 13.85 6.64 -1.27
CA THR A 155 14.07 5.46 -2.11
C THR A 155 14.51 5.83 -3.54
N TYR A 156 14.43 7.11 -3.91
CA TYR A 156 14.82 7.60 -5.23
C TYR A 156 16.22 8.23 -5.17
N SER A 157 17.16 7.65 -5.92
CA SER A 157 18.59 8.03 -5.88
C SER A 157 18.94 9.35 -6.57
N LYS A 158 17.95 10.14 -7.02
CA LYS A 158 18.18 11.42 -7.71
C LYS A 158 17.79 12.61 -6.84
N SER A 159 18.72 13.54 -6.67
CA SER A 159 18.44 14.90 -6.21
C SER A 159 17.48 15.57 -7.19
N MET A 160 16.40 16.20 -6.69
CA MET A 160 15.48 16.99 -7.52
C MET A 160 16.14 18.31 -7.89
N GLU A 161 16.84 18.35 -9.02
CA GLU A 161 17.66 19.51 -9.39
C GLU A 161 16.91 20.48 -10.33
N ASN A 162 15.86 20.03 -11.02
CA ASN A 162 15.12 20.87 -11.97
C ASN A 162 13.58 20.67 -11.94
N LEU A 163 12.85 21.55 -12.65
CA LEU A 163 11.37 21.55 -12.71
C LEU A 163 10.76 20.36 -13.46
N GLU A 164 11.49 19.79 -14.42
CA GLU A 164 11.05 18.61 -15.19
C GLU A 164 11.08 17.37 -14.30
N ASP A 165 12.11 17.23 -13.46
CA ASP A 165 12.20 16.20 -12.44
C ASP A 165 11.01 16.29 -11.47
N PHE A 166 10.70 17.49 -10.96
CA PHE A 166 9.53 17.69 -10.08
C PHE A 166 8.22 17.26 -10.73
N TYR A 167 8.04 17.59 -12.00
CA TYR A 167 6.85 17.23 -12.74
C TYR A 167 6.68 15.70 -12.85
N ASP A 168 7.72 15.00 -13.31
CA ASP A 168 7.69 13.55 -13.45
C ASP A 168 7.51 12.83 -12.11
N HIS A 169 8.23 13.28 -11.08
CA HIS A 169 8.12 12.69 -9.74
C HIS A 169 6.75 12.91 -9.10
N ASN A 170 6.15 14.09 -9.28
CA ASN A 170 4.83 14.37 -8.76
C ASN A 170 3.75 13.59 -9.51
N LEU A 171 3.89 13.41 -10.83
CA LEU A 171 3.01 12.54 -11.60
C LEU A 171 3.10 11.09 -11.14
N ALA A 172 4.32 10.58 -10.92
CA ALA A 172 4.53 9.27 -10.35
C ALA A 172 3.85 9.16 -8.97
N LEU A 173 4.12 10.07 -8.03
CA LEU A 173 3.49 10.05 -6.70
C LEU A 173 1.95 10.07 -6.76
N LEU A 174 1.35 10.91 -7.60
CA LEU A 174 -0.11 10.95 -7.76
C LEU A 174 -0.66 9.68 -8.39
N THR A 175 0.05 9.11 -9.37
CA THR A 175 -0.30 7.84 -10.01
C THR A 175 -0.33 6.71 -8.99
N ILE A 176 0.72 6.64 -8.19
CA ILE A 176 0.87 5.68 -7.12
C ILE A 176 -0.30 5.78 -6.15
N LEU A 177 -0.54 6.97 -5.60
CA LEU A 177 -1.61 7.17 -4.62
C LEU A 177 -3.00 6.90 -5.18
N LYS A 178 -3.17 7.02 -6.51
CA LYS A 178 -4.42 6.71 -7.20
C LYS A 178 -4.61 5.23 -7.46
N ILE A 179 -3.58 4.52 -7.92
CA ILE A 179 -3.67 3.10 -8.26
C ILE A 179 -3.58 2.26 -7.00
N ASN A 180 -2.53 2.47 -6.21
CA ASN A 180 -2.23 1.68 -5.03
C ASN A 180 -1.28 2.43 -4.07
N PRO A 181 -1.80 2.91 -2.93
CA PRO A 181 -1.00 3.63 -1.95
C PRO A 181 -0.08 2.73 -1.13
N GLU A 182 -0.23 1.40 -1.16
CA GLU A 182 0.54 0.43 -0.37
C GLU A 182 2.02 0.79 -0.31
N PRO A 183 2.73 1.04 -1.41
CA PRO A 183 4.16 1.15 -1.28
C PRO A 183 4.58 2.53 -0.77
N ILE A 184 3.69 3.54 -0.78
CA ILE A 184 3.89 4.77 0.00
C ILE A 184 3.70 4.48 1.48
N VAL A 185 2.68 3.69 1.86
CA VAL A 185 2.47 3.24 3.25
C VAL A 185 3.73 2.56 3.77
N LEU A 186 4.25 1.56 3.07
CA LEU A 186 5.43 0.80 3.51
C LEU A 186 6.68 1.68 3.65
N GLN A 187 6.80 2.75 2.85
CA GLN A 187 7.94 3.68 2.92
C GLN A 187 7.82 4.68 4.08
N ILE A 188 6.62 5.14 4.43
CA ILE A 188 6.43 6.12 5.52
C ILE A 188 6.14 5.47 6.87
N LEU A 189 5.65 4.23 6.87
CA LEU A 189 5.41 3.37 8.03
C LEU A 189 6.30 2.11 7.96
N PRO A 190 7.64 2.26 7.92
CA PRO A 190 8.51 1.13 7.65
C PRO A 190 8.61 0.17 8.84
N LYS A 191 8.73 -1.14 8.56
CA LYS A 191 8.88 -2.20 9.56
C LYS A 191 10.05 -1.95 10.52
N LYS A 192 11.17 -1.40 10.03
CA LYS A 192 12.32 -1.00 10.84
C LYS A 192 12.01 0.00 11.96
N ASP A 193 10.95 0.80 11.82
CA ASP A 193 10.53 1.77 12.84
C ASP A 193 9.50 1.18 13.84
N GLY A 194 9.19 -0.12 13.68
CA GLY A 194 8.28 -0.87 14.54
C GLY A 194 6.88 -1.08 13.98
N TRP A 195 6.60 -0.61 12.75
CA TRP A 195 5.28 -0.74 12.16
C TRP A 195 4.98 -2.18 11.71
N PRO A 196 3.72 -2.66 11.86
CA PRO A 196 3.33 -4.04 11.54
C PRO A 196 3.01 -4.23 10.05
N PHE A 197 3.90 -3.77 9.17
CA PHE A 197 3.78 -3.96 7.71
C PHE A 197 5.01 -4.72 7.18
N PRO A 198 4.95 -5.30 5.96
CA PRO A 198 6.12 -5.84 5.28
C PRO A 198 7.26 -4.82 5.12
N GLU A 199 8.49 -5.31 5.07
CA GLU A 199 9.64 -4.49 4.69
C GLU A 199 9.61 -4.23 3.19
N PHE A 200 9.58 -2.95 2.82
CA PHE A 200 9.67 -2.54 1.41
C PHE A 200 11.13 -2.61 0.93
N PHE A 201 11.39 -3.50 -0.02
CA PHE A 201 12.72 -3.63 -0.62
C PHE A 201 12.93 -2.66 -1.79
N GLY A 202 11.85 -2.27 -2.47
CA GLY A 202 11.89 -1.25 -3.52
C GLY A 202 10.91 -1.51 -4.64
N SER A 203 11.12 -0.85 -5.78
CA SER A 203 10.18 -0.89 -6.90
C SER A 203 10.86 -0.72 -8.24
N CYS A 204 10.20 -1.19 -9.30
CA CYS A 204 10.62 -0.95 -10.66
C CYS A 204 9.40 -0.91 -11.60
N GLY A 205 9.20 0.19 -12.31
CA GLY A 205 8.04 0.35 -13.17
C GLY A 205 6.75 0.26 -12.37
N ARG A 206 5.84 -0.67 -12.69
CA ARG A 206 4.56 -0.87 -11.98
C ARG A 206 4.56 -2.09 -11.04
N ILE A 207 5.73 -2.49 -10.57
CA ILE A 207 5.86 -3.51 -9.54
C ILE A 207 6.56 -2.97 -8.29
N ILE A 208 6.23 -3.59 -7.17
CA ILE A 208 6.94 -3.43 -5.90
C ILE A 208 7.48 -4.77 -5.43
N VAL A 209 8.49 -4.71 -4.57
CA VAL A 209 9.11 -5.87 -3.94
C VAL A 209 9.15 -5.64 -2.44
N GLU A 210 8.64 -6.60 -1.69
CA GLU A 210 8.55 -6.56 -0.23
C GLU A 210 8.92 -7.91 0.42
N SER A 211 9.06 -7.94 1.74
CA SER A 211 9.30 -9.19 2.47
C SER A 211 8.09 -10.12 2.42
N LEU A 212 8.39 -11.42 2.26
CA LEU A 212 7.39 -12.45 2.53
C LEU A 212 7.26 -12.64 4.04
N GLU A 213 6.08 -12.34 4.56
CA GLU A 213 5.72 -12.62 5.95
C GLU A 213 5.21 -14.07 6.12
N ASP A 214 4.98 -14.46 7.37
CA ASP A 214 4.59 -15.82 7.75
C ASP A 214 3.14 -16.15 7.39
N LYS A 215 2.62 -17.27 7.91
CA LYS A 215 1.25 -17.72 7.69
C LYS A 215 0.20 -16.67 8.02
N THR A 216 -0.84 -16.64 7.21
CA THR A 216 -2.03 -15.82 7.44
C THR A 216 -2.92 -16.38 8.55
N ILE A 217 -3.67 -15.51 9.23
CA ILE A 217 -4.46 -15.86 10.42
C ILE A 217 -5.58 -16.85 10.09
N ASP A 218 -6.19 -16.78 8.91
CA ASP A 218 -7.21 -17.72 8.44
C ASP A 218 -6.72 -19.19 8.51
N GLN A 219 -5.41 -19.41 8.34
CA GLN A 219 -4.81 -20.75 8.42
C GLN A 219 -4.75 -21.31 9.86
N TYR A 220 -4.97 -20.46 10.88
CA TYR A 220 -5.01 -20.86 12.28
C TYR A 220 -6.42 -21.14 12.80
N TYR A 221 -7.45 -21.09 11.94
CA TYR A 221 -8.85 -21.31 12.33
C TYR A 221 -9.05 -22.64 13.10
N ASN A 222 -8.39 -23.70 12.65
CA ASN A 222 -8.46 -25.03 13.26
C ASN A 222 -7.37 -25.29 14.32
N SER A 223 -6.51 -24.32 14.63
CA SER A 223 -5.45 -24.46 15.63
C SER A 223 -6.02 -24.55 17.06
N PRO A 224 -5.27 -25.09 18.03
CA PRO A 224 -5.72 -25.18 19.43
C PRO A 224 -6.18 -23.83 19.99
N PHE A 225 -7.15 -23.86 20.90
CA PHE A 225 -7.73 -22.65 21.51
C PHE A 225 -6.69 -21.68 22.09
N GLN A 226 -5.65 -22.21 22.73
CA GLN A 226 -4.55 -21.41 23.27
C GLN A 226 -3.81 -20.61 22.18
N MET A 227 -3.59 -21.22 21.01
CA MET A 227 -2.96 -20.53 19.87
C MET A 227 -3.87 -19.44 19.33
N ARG A 228 -5.17 -19.74 19.17
CA ARG A 228 -6.15 -18.74 18.68
C ARG A 228 -6.28 -17.54 19.61
N ILE A 229 -6.32 -17.75 20.94
CA ILE A 229 -6.32 -16.63 21.91
C ILE A 229 -5.03 -15.83 21.81
N LYS A 230 -3.87 -16.51 21.66
CA LYS A 230 -2.57 -15.84 21.54
C LYS A 230 -2.59 -14.90 20.32
N ILE A 231 -3.01 -15.41 19.17
CA ILE A 231 -3.10 -14.63 17.93
C ILE A 231 -4.09 -13.47 18.08
N ALA A 232 -5.29 -13.72 18.60
CA ALA A 232 -6.30 -12.67 18.83
C ALA A 232 -5.76 -11.56 19.74
N LYS A 233 -5.03 -11.91 20.80
CA LYS A 233 -4.38 -10.94 21.68
C LYS A 233 -3.34 -10.11 20.92
N ARG A 234 -2.48 -10.74 20.13
CA ARG A 234 -1.46 -10.04 19.34
C ARG A 234 -2.08 -9.13 18.28
N LEU A 235 -3.18 -9.55 17.67
CA LEU A 235 -3.92 -8.74 16.71
C LEU A 235 -4.46 -7.46 17.35
N LEU A 236 -5.09 -7.56 18.52
CA LEU A 236 -5.57 -6.39 19.27
C LEU A 236 -4.44 -5.43 19.67
N GLU A 237 -3.28 -5.98 20.08
CA GLU A 237 -2.09 -5.18 20.38
C GLU A 237 -1.59 -4.43 19.13
N ALA A 238 -1.47 -5.10 17.99
CA ALA A 238 -1.03 -4.49 16.73
C ALA A 238 -2.01 -3.43 16.20
N ILE A 239 -3.32 -3.69 16.27
CA ILE A 239 -4.38 -2.72 15.92
C ILE A 239 -4.27 -1.47 16.79
N LYS A 240 -4.02 -1.64 18.08
CA LYS A 240 -3.85 -0.51 19.00
C LYS A 240 -2.62 0.33 18.64
N GLU A 241 -1.54 -0.27 18.20
CA GLU A 241 -0.33 0.46 17.76
C GLU A 241 -0.58 1.29 16.49
N LEU A 242 -1.44 0.83 15.58
CA LEU A 242 -1.86 1.61 14.41
C LEU A 242 -2.59 2.91 14.78
N GLU A 243 -3.32 2.91 15.89
CA GLU A 243 -4.08 4.07 16.35
C GLU A 243 -3.29 4.95 17.35
N TYR A 244 -2.51 4.32 18.23
CA TYR A 244 -1.77 4.94 19.32
C TYR A 244 -0.26 4.73 19.13
N ASN A 245 0.35 5.64 18.39
CA ASN A 245 1.78 5.61 18.09
C ASN A 245 2.45 6.96 18.38
N LYS A 246 3.78 6.91 18.48
CA LYS A 246 4.65 8.06 18.74
C LYS A 246 4.60 9.16 17.67
N PHE A 247 3.94 8.91 16.53
CA PHE A 247 3.84 9.86 15.43
C PHE A 247 2.49 10.58 15.42
N ASP A 248 1.54 10.24 16.30
CA ASP A 248 0.18 10.80 16.30
C ASP A 248 -0.45 10.76 14.89
N ILE A 249 -0.29 9.63 14.21
CA ILE A 249 -0.93 9.35 12.92
C ILE A 249 -1.90 8.20 13.14
N GLY A 250 -3.19 8.42 12.89
CA GLY A 250 -4.15 7.31 12.83
C GLY A 250 -3.97 6.56 11.53
N VAL A 251 -3.71 5.26 11.62
CA VAL A 251 -3.59 4.37 10.46
C VAL A 251 -4.81 3.45 10.48
N TYR A 252 -5.72 3.61 9.52
CA TYR A 252 -6.98 2.88 9.48
C TYR A 252 -7.02 1.93 8.29
N LEU A 253 -7.32 0.66 8.55
CA LEU A 253 -7.41 -0.39 7.54
C LEU A 253 -8.87 -0.45 7.07
N LEU A 254 -9.13 -0.07 5.83
CA LEU A 254 -10.48 0.01 5.27
C LEU A 254 -10.99 -1.34 4.74
N ASP A 255 -10.06 -2.26 4.47
CA ASP A 255 -10.36 -3.61 3.99
C ASP A 255 -9.51 -4.62 4.77
N LEU A 256 -10.07 -5.15 5.86
CA LEU A 256 -9.38 -6.05 6.77
C LEU A 256 -9.96 -7.46 6.70
N GLY A 257 -9.33 -8.32 5.91
CA GLY A 257 -9.56 -9.77 5.87
C GLY A 257 -8.53 -10.55 6.68
N LEU A 258 -8.91 -11.71 7.24
CA LEU A 258 -7.99 -12.59 7.98
C LEU A 258 -6.86 -13.15 7.10
N GLU A 259 -7.09 -13.23 5.79
CA GLU A 259 -6.13 -13.57 4.75
C GLU A 259 -5.10 -12.46 4.47
N ASN A 260 -5.38 -11.23 4.90
CA ASN A 260 -4.48 -10.07 4.76
C ASN A 260 -3.66 -9.79 6.02
N ILE A 261 -3.72 -10.71 6.99
CA ILE A 261 -3.01 -10.59 8.26
C ILE A 261 -2.17 -11.85 8.44
N SER A 262 -0.86 -11.68 8.62
CA SER A 262 0.06 -12.75 8.95
C SER A 262 0.44 -12.74 10.43
N TYR A 263 0.78 -13.92 10.94
CA TYR A 263 1.27 -14.12 12.29
C TYR A 263 2.62 -14.84 12.25
N ASP A 264 3.67 -14.12 12.64
CA ASP A 264 5.03 -14.62 12.81
C ASP A 264 5.13 -15.35 14.15
N GLU A 265 5.09 -16.68 14.11
CA GLU A 265 5.14 -17.52 15.30
C GLU A 265 6.47 -17.40 16.05
N GLN A 266 7.57 -17.15 15.33
CA GLN A 266 8.91 -17.11 15.89
C GLN A 266 9.11 -15.87 16.75
N ASN A 267 8.66 -14.72 16.24
CA ASN A 267 8.80 -13.43 16.91
C ASN A 267 7.53 -13.01 17.67
N ASP A 268 6.46 -13.78 17.57
CA ASP A 268 5.17 -13.52 18.21
C ASP A 268 4.58 -12.16 17.80
N LYS A 269 4.56 -11.91 16.48
CA LYS A 269 4.19 -10.63 15.87
C LYS A 269 3.11 -10.78 14.80
N ILE A 270 2.35 -9.71 14.60
CA ILE A 270 1.33 -9.58 13.56
C ILE A 270 1.85 -8.64 12.48
N TYR A 271 1.62 -8.97 11.21
CA TYR A 271 1.85 -8.06 10.10
C TYR A 271 0.63 -8.00 9.18
N PHE A 272 0.24 -6.80 8.78
CA PHE A 272 -0.79 -6.54 7.77
C PHE A 272 -0.10 -6.56 6.40
N ILE A 273 -0.36 -7.59 5.61
CA ILE A 273 0.39 -7.88 4.37
C ILE A 273 -0.22 -7.26 3.11
N ASP A 274 -1.42 -6.66 3.24
CA ASP A 274 -2.08 -5.85 2.23
C ASP A 274 -2.30 -4.45 2.81
N ALA A 275 -1.69 -3.44 2.19
CA ALA A 275 -1.84 -2.04 2.58
C ALA A 275 -2.40 -1.18 1.44
N GLU A 276 -3.14 -1.80 0.51
CA GLU A 276 -3.76 -1.12 -0.63
C GLU A 276 -4.91 -0.20 -0.17
N ASN A 277 -5.64 -0.61 0.87
CA ASN A 277 -6.81 0.08 1.40
C ASN A 277 -6.55 0.66 2.80
N VAL A 278 -5.61 1.60 2.89
CA VAL A 278 -5.25 2.29 4.14
C VAL A 278 -5.65 3.75 4.10
N PHE A 279 -6.15 4.27 5.22
CA PHE A 279 -6.49 5.67 5.41
C PHE A 279 -5.64 6.29 6.52
N LEU A 280 -4.97 7.40 6.22
CA LEU A 280 -4.11 8.09 7.18
C LEU A 280 -4.72 9.41 7.67
N VAL A 281 -4.70 9.60 8.99
CA VAL A 281 -5.19 10.82 9.65
C VAL A 281 -4.11 11.45 10.51
N ASP A 282 -3.86 12.73 10.31
CA ASP A 282 -2.97 13.52 11.16
C ASP A 282 -3.68 13.96 12.45
N LYS A 283 -3.49 13.22 13.55
CA LYS A 283 -4.13 13.53 14.83
C LYS A 283 -3.57 14.81 15.47
N LEU A 284 -2.30 15.16 15.21
CA LEU A 284 -1.71 16.42 15.69
C LEU A 284 -2.37 17.62 15.04
N LYS A 285 -2.69 17.55 13.75
CA LYS A 285 -3.42 18.62 13.06
C LYS A 285 -4.79 18.85 13.72
N ILE A 286 -5.54 17.79 14.00
CA ILE A 286 -6.87 17.89 14.63
C ILE A 286 -6.76 18.55 16.01
N LYS A 287 -5.82 18.08 16.84
CA LYS A 287 -5.54 18.68 18.17
C LYS A 287 -5.08 20.14 18.06
N ALA A 288 -4.27 20.48 17.06
CA ALA A 288 -3.82 21.86 16.86
C ALA A 288 -4.98 22.80 16.45
N GLU A 289 -5.99 22.29 15.73
CA GLU A 289 -7.16 23.06 15.29
C GLU A 289 -8.22 23.22 16.39
N HIS A 290 -8.39 22.22 17.28
CA HIS A 290 -9.46 22.17 18.28
C HIS A 290 -8.99 22.33 19.74
N GLY A 291 -7.69 22.20 20.01
CA GLY A 291 -7.08 22.20 21.34
C GLY A 291 -6.46 20.84 21.71
N GLU A 292 -5.40 20.85 22.54
CA GLU A 292 -4.67 19.63 22.93
C GLU A 292 -5.55 18.60 23.67
N ASP A 293 -6.51 19.07 24.47
CA ASP A 293 -7.45 18.24 25.23
C ASP A 293 -8.70 17.82 24.42
N PHE A 294 -8.75 18.14 23.12
CA PHE A 294 -9.89 17.75 22.29
C PHE A 294 -9.88 16.24 22.07
N GLU A 295 -10.92 15.59 22.57
CA GLU A 295 -11.19 14.16 22.32
C GLU A 295 -12.58 14.01 21.70
N ASN A 296 -12.60 13.39 20.52
CA ASN A 296 -13.81 12.96 19.86
C ASN A 296 -13.64 11.52 19.38
N LEU A 297 -14.59 10.67 19.76
CA LEU A 297 -14.65 9.26 19.40
C LEU A 297 -15.68 9.07 18.28
N LEU A 298 -15.21 8.54 17.15
CA LEU A 298 -16.06 8.05 16.09
C LEU A 298 -16.21 6.54 16.23
N ASN A 299 -17.43 6.10 16.50
CA ASN A 299 -17.76 4.67 16.52
C ASN A 299 -18.15 4.21 15.11
N SER A 300 -17.72 3.01 14.78
CA SER A 300 -18.06 2.31 13.55
C SER A 300 -19.40 1.60 13.73
N ASP A 301 -20.15 1.50 12.65
CA ASP A 301 -21.45 0.84 12.63
C ASP A 301 -21.59 0.01 11.34
N PHE A 302 -22.55 -0.91 11.35
CA PHE A 302 -22.94 -1.67 10.16
C PHE A 302 -23.98 -0.90 9.36
N GLU A 303 -23.80 -0.81 8.04
CA GLU A 303 -24.86 -0.39 7.12
C GLU A 303 -25.36 -1.60 6.31
N GLU A 304 -26.67 -1.65 6.07
CA GLU A 304 -27.29 -2.65 5.18
C GLU A 304 -26.78 -2.46 3.74
N CYS A 305 -25.80 -3.27 3.33
CA CYS A 305 -25.24 -3.27 1.97
C CYS A 305 -26.05 -4.11 0.98
N GLY A 306 -27.37 -3.99 1.02
CA GLY A 306 -28.25 -4.73 0.11
C GLY A 306 -27.99 -6.25 0.15
N GLN A 307 -27.70 -6.87 -1.00
CA GLN A 307 -27.64 -8.33 -1.14
C GLN A 307 -26.47 -9.02 -0.41
N TYR A 308 -25.48 -8.28 0.11
CA TYR A 308 -24.27 -8.83 0.73
C TYR A 308 -24.30 -8.85 2.27
N GLY A 309 -25.40 -8.40 2.89
CA GLY A 309 -25.54 -8.32 4.35
C GLY A 309 -25.05 -6.99 4.92
N ASP A 310 -24.67 -6.99 6.20
CA ASP A 310 -24.13 -5.84 6.91
C ASP A 310 -22.68 -5.58 6.48
N CYS A 311 -22.36 -4.44 5.84
CA CYS A 311 -20.96 -4.03 5.66
C CYS A 311 -20.53 -3.06 6.74
N LEU A 312 -19.24 -3.07 7.01
CA LEU A 312 -18.57 -2.00 7.72
C LEU A 312 -18.80 -0.67 6.98
N SER A 313 -19.46 0.28 7.64
CA SER A 313 -19.60 1.64 7.12
C SER A 313 -18.61 2.57 7.79
N PHE A 314 -17.91 3.36 6.98
CA PHE A 314 -17.01 4.40 7.46
C PHE A 314 -17.21 5.68 6.66
N ASN A 315 -17.05 6.82 7.34
CA ASN A 315 -17.13 8.14 6.74
C ASN A 315 -15.77 8.83 6.87
N LEU A 316 -15.05 8.91 5.75
CA LEU A 316 -13.71 9.48 5.70
C LEU A 316 -13.66 10.95 6.16
N ASP A 317 -14.71 11.74 5.91
CA ASP A 317 -14.77 13.13 6.39
C ASP A 317 -14.89 13.19 7.92
N LYS A 318 -15.72 12.34 8.52
CA LYS A 318 -15.83 12.26 9.99
C LYS A 318 -14.53 11.75 10.62
N MET A 319 -13.87 10.77 10.00
CA MET A 319 -12.57 10.27 10.46
C MET A 319 -11.52 11.37 10.48
N CYS A 320 -11.57 12.30 9.52
CA CYS A 320 -10.69 13.46 9.44
C CYS A 320 -10.88 14.51 10.54
N GLU A 321 -12.00 14.46 11.26
CA GLU A 321 -12.34 15.36 12.36
C GLU A 321 -12.25 14.67 13.74
N SER A 322 -11.89 13.38 13.75
CA SER A 322 -11.93 12.54 14.94
C SER A 322 -10.52 12.20 15.44
N THR A 323 -10.31 12.32 16.75
CA THR A 323 -9.04 11.99 17.39
C THR A 323 -8.92 10.49 17.70
N GLN A 324 -10.06 9.82 17.83
CA GLN A 324 -10.18 8.39 18.09
C GLN A 324 -11.22 7.80 17.13
N VAL A 325 -10.91 6.66 16.52
CA VAL A 325 -11.82 5.94 15.63
C VAL A 325 -11.64 4.45 15.88
N ASP A 326 -12.71 3.76 16.24
CA ASP A 326 -12.66 2.34 16.61
C ASP A 326 -12.60 1.37 15.41
N LEU A 327 -12.53 1.88 14.18
CA LEU A 327 -12.64 1.11 12.93
C LEU A 327 -11.78 -0.15 12.93
N ASN A 328 -10.49 -0.03 13.20
CA ASN A 328 -9.60 -1.18 13.16
C ASN A 328 -9.97 -2.24 14.21
N ILE A 329 -10.38 -1.80 15.41
CA ILE A 329 -10.80 -2.70 16.50
C ILE A 329 -12.08 -3.40 16.09
N TYR A 330 -13.04 -2.64 15.57
CA TYR A 330 -14.32 -3.16 15.14
C TYR A 330 -14.15 -4.17 14.00
N SER A 331 -13.43 -3.81 12.94
CA SER A 331 -13.12 -4.71 11.82
C SER A 331 -12.42 -5.97 12.32
N GLY A 332 -11.35 -5.83 13.11
CA GLY A 332 -10.57 -6.99 13.58
C GLY A 332 -11.31 -7.93 14.54
N LEU A 333 -12.44 -7.50 15.11
CA LEU A 333 -13.30 -8.35 15.95
C LEU A 333 -14.41 -9.06 15.16
N VAL A 334 -14.77 -8.55 13.98
CA VAL A 334 -15.86 -9.10 13.17
C VAL A 334 -15.34 -9.91 11.96
N SER A 335 -14.10 -9.68 11.54
CA SER A 335 -13.35 -10.56 10.62
C SER A 335 -13.07 -11.93 11.26
#